data_AF-A0AA36CKC9-F1
#
_entry.id   AF-A0AA36CKC9-F1
#
_cell.length_a   1.000
_cell.length_b   1.000
_cell.length_c   1.000
_cell.angle_alpha   90.00
_cell.angle_beta   90.00
_cell.angle_gamma   90.00
#
_symmetry.space_group_name_H-M   'P 1'
#
loop_
_entity.id
_entity.type
_entity.pdbx_description
1 polymer ?
#
loop_
_entity_poly.entity_id
_entity_poly.type
_entity_poly.pdbx_seq_one_letter_code
_entity_poly.pdbx_strand_id
1 'polypeptide(L)'
;MFALVVLASVVCSGLAGPAVPAKILYEVDWKNNDDSAIKALHRSHGVLSSCPENWLYARELESCYLKIDNVNFEQAQEECHQYGAALASIHSEAENQLIYDLAKENGTRYSDHQAVLTGAVKVNGKWTWLDGTPFNFVAWAQGEPNNWQWPESQDDAKMPERFENCAAIYFSEGYMSENGPVVGRWNDNICDEPFTAAICKMAAPQTFDKSQ
;
A
#
# COMPACT_ATOMS: atom_id res chain seq x y z
N MET A 1 0.37 21.32 -39.33
CA MET A 1 0.02 20.41 -40.44
C MET A 1 -0.94 19.39 -39.85
N PHE A 2 -2.16 19.30 -40.41
CA PHE A 2 -3.29 18.39 -40.12
C PHE A 2 -3.56 17.81 -38.71
N ALA A 3 -4.85 17.91 -38.33
CA ALA A 3 -5.48 17.46 -37.09
C ALA A 3 -5.53 15.94 -36.88
N LEU A 4 -5.88 15.53 -35.66
CA LEU A 4 -7.20 14.89 -35.50
C LEU A 4 -7.85 15.22 -34.14
N VAL A 5 -9.18 15.30 -34.14
CA VAL A 5 -10.04 15.53 -32.98
C VAL A 5 -10.79 14.23 -32.70
N VAL A 6 -10.93 13.85 -31.43
CA VAL A 6 -11.95 12.89 -30.99
C VAL A 6 -12.84 13.57 -29.97
N LEU A 7 -14.02 14.01 -30.43
CA LEU A 7 -15.09 14.52 -29.58
C LEU A 7 -15.93 13.34 -29.08
N ALA A 8 -15.88 13.07 -27.78
CA ALA A 8 -16.93 12.32 -27.08
C ALA A 8 -17.83 13.33 -26.37
N SER A 9 -18.79 13.89 -27.10
CA SER A 9 -19.74 14.87 -26.57
C SER A 9 -20.84 14.17 -25.75
N VAL A 10 -20.70 14.18 -24.42
CA VAL A 10 -21.85 14.08 -23.52
C VAL A 10 -22.25 15.50 -23.15
N VAL A 11 -23.22 16.05 -23.86
CA VAL A 11 -23.87 17.29 -23.46
C VAL A 11 -24.93 16.93 -22.42
N CYS A 12 -24.60 17.08 -21.14
CA CYS A 12 -25.62 17.21 -20.10
C CYS A 12 -25.75 18.69 -19.76
N SER A 13 -26.95 19.25 -19.97
CA SER A 13 -27.19 20.68 -19.84
C SER A 13 -27.36 21.09 -18.38
N GLY A 14 -26.64 22.13 -17.94
CA GLY A 14 -26.97 22.86 -16.72
C GLY A 14 -25.78 23.20 -15.82
N LEU A 15 -25.63 24.50 -15.55
CA LEU A 15 -24.75 25.12 -14.55
C LEU A 15 -23.23 24.95 -14.79
N ALA A 16 -22.60 26.05 -15.22
CA ALA A 16 -21.15 26.20 -15.23
C ALA A 16 -20.63 26.36 -13.79
N GLY A 17 -20.04 25.31 -13.24
CA GLY A 17 -19.12 25.43 -12.11
C GLY A 17 -17.82 26.13 -12.56
N PRO A 18 -17.06 26.76 -11.65
CA PRO A 18 -15.78 27.36 -12.00
C PRO A 18 -14.80 26.29 -12.51
N ALA A 19 -14.11 26.59 -13.60
CA ALA A 19 -13.07 25.71 -14.12
C ALA A 19 -11.93 25.56 -13.09
N VAL A 20 -11.66 24.33 -12.65
CA VAL A 20 -10.54 24.03 -11.76
C VAL A 20 -9.23 24.34 -12.52
N PRO A 21 -8.38 25.26 -12.02
CA PRO A 21 -7.14 25.61 -12.71
C PRO A 21 -6.12 24.47 -12.61
N ALA A 22 -5.22 24.39 -13.60
CA ALA A 22 -4.27 23.31 -13.72
C ALA A 22 -3.28 23.24 -12.53
N LYS A 23 -3.15 22.03 -11.97
CA LYS A 23 -2.03 21.46 -11.21
C LYS A 23 -0.95 22.46 -10.76
N ILE A 24 -1.11 23.00 -9.56
CA ILE A 24 -0.02 23.70 -8.88
C ILE A 24 0.93 22.65 -8.30
N LEU A 25 2.13 22.55 -8.86
CA LEU A 25 3.22 21.74 -8.32
C LEU A 25 4.03 22.61 -7.34
N TYR A 26 3.99 22.27 -6.06
CA TYR A 26 4.98 22.72 -5.08
C TYR A 26 5.72 21.50 -4.54
N GLU A 27 7.03 21.62 -4.41
CA GLU A 27 7.87 20.63 -3.72
C GLU A 27 7.59 20.73 -2.22
N VAL A 28 7.26 19.61 -1.57
CA VAL A 28 7.00 19.54 -0.13
C VAL A 28 8.11 18.72 0.53
N ASP A 29 8.71 19.27 1.59
CA ASP A 29 9.73 18.59 2.39
C ASP A 29 9.06 17.64 3.39
N TRP A 30 9.16 16.34 3.10
CA TRP A 30 8.56 15.23 3.87
C TRP A 30 9.00 15.14 5.34
N LYS A 31 10.01 15.90 5.77
CA LYS A 31 10.58 15.80 7.13
C LYS A 31 9.84 16.58 8.21
N ASN A 32 9.03 17.57 7.83
CA ASN A 32 8.31 18.41 8.79
C ASN A 32 6.81 18.37 8.51
N ASN A 33 6.05 17.80 9.45
CA ASN A 33 4.60 17.58 9.36
C ASN A 33 3.76 18.88 9.50
N ASP A 34 4.14 19.94 8.79
CA ASP A 34 3.45 21.24 8.78
C ASP A 34 2.40 21.31 7.66
N ASP A 35 1.17 20.97 8.04
CA ASP A 35 0.00 20.96 7.16
C ASP A 35 -0.72 22.33 7.07
N SER A 36 -0.14 23.41 7.62
CA SER A 36 -0.80 24.72 7.71
C SER A 36 -1.19 25.32 6.35
N ALA A 37 -0.33 25.16 5.34
CA ALA A 37 -0.57 25.66 3.98
C ALA A 37 -1.69 24.90 3.24
N ILE A 38 -1.84 23.59 3.49
CA ILE A 38 -2.84 22.76 2.79
C ILE A 38 -4.20 22.78 3.52
N LYS A 39 -4.19 22.94 4.86
CA LYS A 39 -5.38 23.39 5.61
C LYS A 39 -5.95 24.71 5.08
N ALA A 40 -5.13 25.60 4.51
CA ALA A 40 -5.62 26.80 3.84
C ALA A 40 -6.24 26.50 2.45
N LEU A 41 -5.73 25.51 1.72
CA LEU A 41 -6.26 25.09 0.42
C LEU A 41 -7.62 24.39 0.52
N HIS A 42 -7.77 23.41 1.41
CA HIS A 42 -9.03 22.65 1.60
C HIS A 42 -10.22 23.54 1.98
N ARG A 43 -9.97 24.63 2.72
CA ARG A 43 -11.01 25.65 3.06
C ARG A 43 -11.67 26.30 1.84
N SER A 44 -11.07 26.25 0.65
CA SER A 44 -11.67 26.77 -0.59
C SER A 44 -12.68 25.82 -1.26
N HIS A 45 -12.74 24.55 -0.86
CA HIS A 45 -13.62 23.53 -1.45
C HIS A 45 -14.52 22.80 -0.44
N GLY A 46 -14.45 23.15 0.86
CA GLY A 46 -15.41 22.70 1.88
C GLY A 46 -15.28 21.23 2.30
N VAL A 47 -14.24 20.53 1.83
CA VAL A 47 -13.97 19.12 2.14
C VAL A 47 -12.61 19.03 2.83
N LEU A 48 -12.58 18.38 4.00
CA LEU A 48 -11.39 18.09 4.80
C LEU A 48 -11.25 16.56 4.93
N SER A 49 -10.24 16.00 4.27
CA SER A 49 -9.85 14.59 4.46
C SER A 49 -8.96 14.46 5.70
N SER A 50 -9.26 13.49 6.57
CA SER A 50 -8.47 13.24 7.77
C SER A 50 -8.55 11.78 8.22
N CYS A 51 -7.43 11.21 8.66
CA CYS A 51 -7.39 9.86 9.20
C CYS A 51 -7.79 9.80 10.69
N PRO A 52 -8.17 8.62 11.22
CA PRO A 52 -8.34 8.42 12.65
C PRO A 52 -7.04 8.64 13.43
N GLU A 53 -7.16 8.72 14.74
CA GLU A 53 -6.01 8.84 15.65
C GLU A 53 -5.03 7.66 15.45
N ASN A 54 -3.73 7.97 15.43
CA ASN A 54 -2.62 7.03 15.20
C ASN A 54 -2.53 6.41 13.78
N TRP A 55 -3.31 6.89 12.81
CA TRP A 55 -3.14 6.54 11.39
C TRP A 55 -2.29 7.60 10.66
N LEU A 56 -1.35 7.15 9.82
CA LEU A 56 -0.60 8.02 8.91
C LEU A 56 -1.50 8.47 7.75
N TYR A 57 -1.63 9.77 7.54
CA TYR A 57 -2.33 10.33 6.38
C TYR A 57 -1.36 10.60 5.22
N ALA A 58 -1.47 9.83 4.14
CA ALA A 58 -0.77 10.09 2.89
C ALA A 58 -1.68 10.91 1.97
N ARG A 59 -1.49 12.23 2.01
CA ARG A 59 -2.31 13.23 1.30
C ARG A 59 -2.33 13.03 -0.21
N GLU A 60 -1.18 12.70 -0.81
CA GLU A 60 -1.00 12.55 -2.25
C GLU A 60 -1.71 11.29 -2.80
N LEU A 61 -2.06 10.37 -1.90
CA LEU A 61 -2.80 9.13 -2.17
C LEU A 61 -4.24 9.20 -1.62
N GLU A 62 -4.64 10.32 -1.01
CA GLU A 62 -5.89 10.51 -0.24
C GLU A 62 -6.24 9.30 0.64
N SER A 63 -5.23 8.71 1.29
CA SER A 63 -5.33 7.41 1.97
C SER A 63 -4.71 7.43 3.37
N CYS A 64 -5.25 6.59 4.24
CA CYS A 64 -4.82 6.37 5.62
C CYS A 64 -4.12 5.03 5.75
N TYR A 65 -3.00 5.00 6.48
CA TYR A 65 -2.20 3.80 6.72
C TYR A 65 -2.01 3.54 8.21
N LEU A 66 -2.05 2.28 8.63
CA LEU A 66 -1.76 1.83 9.99
C LEU A 66 -0.79 0.65 9.95
N LYS A 67 0.22 0.68 10.80
CA LYS A 67 1.15 -0.43 11.02
C LYS A 67 0.63 -1.35 12.11
N ILE A 68 0.68 -2.66 11.85
CA ILE A 68 0.48 -3.73 12.83
C ILE A 68 1.78 -4.53 12.94
N ASP A 69 2.22 -4.86 14.15
CA ASP A 69 3.48 -5.56 14.44
C ASP A 69 3.23 -7.05 14.77
N ASN A 70 4.10 -7.96 14.28
CA ASN A 70 4.15 -9.40 14.62
C ASN A 70 2.84 -10.17 14.37
N VAL A 71 2.39 -10.25 13.11
CA VAL A 71 1.13 -10.90 12.69
C VAL A 71 1.33 -11.84 11.51
N ASN A 72 0.53 -12.90 11.43
CA ASN A 72 0.37 -13.69 10.19
C ASN A 72 -0.72 -13.07 9.28
N PHE A 73 -0.98 -13.69 8.13
CA PHE A 73 -1.96 -13.18 7.17
C PHE A 73 -3.39 -13.04 7.72
N GLU A 74 -3.90 -14.08 8.39
CA GLU A 74 -5.28 -14.10 8.92
C GLU A 74 -5.49 -13.03 9.97
N GLN A 75 -4.55 -12.91 10.93
CA GLN A 75 -4.58 -11.90 11.98
C GLN A 75 -4.55 -10.48 11.41
N ALA A 76 -3.64 -10.23 10.47
CA ALA A 76 -3.49 -8.91 9.87
C ALA A 76 -4.72 -8.51 9.03
N GLN A 77 -5.32 -9.47 8.32
CA GLN A 77 -6.56 -9.26 7.57
C GLN A 77 -7.74 -8.96 8.52
N GLU A 78 -7.90 -9.73 9.61
CA GLU A 78 -8.95 -9.48 10.59
C GLU A 78 -8.82 -8.09 11.22
N GLU A 79 -7.62 -7.72 11.68
CA GLU A 79 -7.39 -6.43 12.34
C GLU A 79 -7.61 -5.24 11.40
N CYS A 80 -7.15 -5.30 10.14
CA CYS A 80 -7.50 -4.26 9.16
C CYS A 80 -9.02 -4.15 8.95
N HIS A 81 -9.73 -5.29 8.83
CA HIS A 81 -11.19 -5.30 8.67
C HIS A 81 -11.93 -4.70 9.88
N GLN A 82 -11.42 -4.87 11.11
CA GLN A 82 -12.02 -4.26 12.32
C GLN A 82 -12.03 -2.73 12.26
N TYR A 83 -11.09 -2.10 11.54
CA TYR A 83 -11.06 -0.66 11.28
C TYR A 83 -11.81 -0.22 10.02
N GLY A 84 -12.42 -1.15 9.27
CA GLY A 84 -13.01 -0.87 7.95
C GLY A 84 -11.97 -0.65 6.84
N ALA A 85 -10.73 -1.09 7.08
CA ALA A 85 -9.61 -1.03 6.14
C ALA A 85 -9.34 -2.41 5.51
N ALA A 86 -8.44 -2.44 4.53
CA ALA A 86 -7.89 -3.67 3.97
C ALA A 86 -6.36 -3.71 4.20
N LEU A 87 -5.73 -4.87 3.99
CA LEU A 87 -4.27 -4.94 3.85
C LEU A 87 -3.83 -4.11 2.63
N ALA A 88 -2.71 -3.39 2.76
CA ALA A 88 -2.35 -2.33 1.84
C ALA A 88 -2.09 -2.82 0.40
N SER A 89 -2.80 -2.19 -0.54
CA SER A 89 -2.50 -2.20 -1.97
C SER A 89 -1.45 -1.17 -2.34
N ILE A 90 -0.65 -1.46 -3.37
CA ILE A 90 0.48 -0.63 -3.80
C ILE A 90 0.41 -0.37 -5.31
N HIS A 91 0.42 0.90 -5.70
CA HIS A 91 0.27 1.37 -7.09
C HIS A 91 1.43 2.24 -7.58
N SER A 92 2.43 2.50 -6.75
CA SER A 92 3.63 3.27 -7.14
C SER A 92 4.84 2.96 -6.26
N GLU A 93 6.04 3.28 -6.76
CA GLU A 93 7.29 3.17 -5.99
C GLU A 93 7.28 4.10 -4.75
N ALA A 94 6.61 5.25 -4.83
CA ALA A 94 6.49 6.18 -3.70
C ALA A 94 5.59 5.62 -2.59
N GLU A 95 4.50 4.95 -2.95
CA GLU A 95 3.62 4.24 -2.00
C GLU A 95 4.33 3.01 -1.40
N ASN A 96 5.09 2.28 -2.21
CA ASN A 96 5.93 1.17 -1.75
C ASN A 96 6.95 1.64 -0.69
N GLN A 97 7.63 2.76 -0.96
CA GLN A 97 8.58 3.37 -0.05
C GLN A 97 7.91 3.84 1.25
N LEU A 98 6.72 4.46 1.17
CA LEU A 98 5.93 4.87 2.34
C LEU A 98 5.58 3.68 3.25
N ILE A 99 5.13 2.56 2.67
CA ILE A 99 4.78 1.33 3.40
C ILE A 99 6.02 0.72 4.07
N TYR A 100 7.15 0.72 3.36
CA TYR A 100 8.44 0.26 3.88
C TYR A 100 8.94 1.14 5.05
N ASP A 101 8.92 2.47 4.91
CA ASP A 101 9.38 3.41 5.94
C ASP A 101 8.46 3.40 7.17
N LEU A 102 7.14 3.33 6.97
CA LEU A 102 6.16 3.19 8.07
C LEU A 102 6.41 1.92 8.90
N ALA A 103 6.77 0.80 8.26
CA ALA A 103 7.11 -0.43 8.98
C ALA A 103 8.41 -0.30 9.82
N LYS A 104 9.34 0.60 9.43
CA LYS A 104 10.59 0.85 10.17
C LYS A 104 10.39 1.70 11.42
N GLU A 105 9.23 2.34 11.59
CA GLU A 105 8.97 3.20 12.74
C GLU A 105 9.04 2.43 14.08
N ASN A 106 9.50 3.16 15.10
CA ASN A 106 10.03 2.68 16.38
C ASN A 106 9.41 1.39 16.95
N GLY A 107 10.28 0.49 17.43
CA GLY A 107 9.90 -0.61 18.31
C GLY A 107 9.77 -1.97 17.64
N THR A 108 9.86 -2.03 16.30
CA THR A 108 9.88 -3.28 15.53
C THR A 108 11.00 -4.19 16.01
N ARG A 109 10.65 -5.19 16.83
CA ARG A 109 11.59 -6.26 17.18
C ARG A 109 11.82 -7.09 15.94
N TYR A 110 13.08 -7.31 15.59
CA TYR A 110 13.43 -8.29 14.56
C TYR A 110 12.83 -9.64 14.97
N SER A 111 11.81 -10.06 14.24
CA SER A 111 11.43 -11.47 14.19
C SER A 111 12.43 -12.18 13.27
N ASP A 112 12.45 -13.50 13.29
CA ASP A 112 13.24 -14.28 12.33
C ASP A 112 12.75 -14.05 10.87
N HIS A 113 11.54 -13.51 10.71
CA HIS A 113 10.85 -13.27 9.43
C HIS A 113 10.88 -11.78 9.06
N GLN A 114 11.96 -11.37 8.41
CA GLN A 114 12.28 -9.96 8.10
C GLN A 114 11.47 -9.40 6.91
N ALA A 115 10.14 -9.46 6.99
CA ALA A 115 9.23 -9.03 5.92
C ALA A 115 7.99 -8.27 6.43
N VAL A 116 7.45 -7.39 5.58
CA VAL A 116 6.25 -6.57 5.81
C VAL A 116 5.12 -7.05 4.89
N LEU A 117 4.07 -7.63 5.46
CA LEU A 117 2.94 -8.16 4.70
C LEU A 117 2.15 -7.05 3.99
N THR A 118 1.76 -7.31 2.74
CA THR A 118 0.90 -6.46 1.92
C THR A 118 -0.44 -7.14 1.63
N GLY A 119 -1.38 -6.43 1.00
CA GLY A 119 -2.65 -7.01 0.56
C GLY A 119 -2.58 -7.85 -0.73
N ALA A 120 -1.39 -8.17 -1.24
CA ALA A 120 -1.24 -8.92 -2.48
C ALA A 120 -1.27 -10.43 -2.23
N VAL A 121 -2.22 -11.10 -2.86
CA VAL A 121 -2.42 -12.55 -2.77
C VAL A 121 -2.49 -13.21 -4.14
N LYS A 122 -2.05 -14.46 -4.24
CA LYS A 122 -2.04 -15.26 -5.47
C LYS A 122 -3.27 -16.18 -5.51
N VAL A 123 -4.25 -15.82 -6.32
CA VAL A 123 -5.52 -16.55 -6.46
C VAL A 123 -5.61 -17.14 -7.87
N ASN A 124 -5.86 -18.45 -7.99
CA ASN A 124 -5.93 -19.16 -9.27
C ASN A 124 -4.71 -18.89 -10.19
N GLY A 125 -3.51 -18.84 -9.60
CA GLY A 125 -2.25 -18.58 -10.29
C GLY A 125 -2.00 -17.12 -10.71
N LYS A 126 -2.81 -16.16 -10.23
CA LYS A 126 -2.65 -14.74 -10.54
C LYS A 126 -2.58 -13.90 -9.26
N TRP A 127 -1.67 -12.94 -9.24
CA TRP A 127 -1.60 -11.94 -8.17
C TRP A 127 -2.74 -10.92 -8.29
N THR A 128 -3.34 -10.59 -7.15
CA THR A 128 -4.41 -9.60 -6.99
C THR A 128 -4.28 -8.90 -5.64
N TRP A 129 -4.79 -7.67 -5.54
CA TRP A 129 -4.99 -7.01 -4.26
C TRP A 129 -6.31 -7.46 -3.62
N LEU A 130 -6.34 -7.60 -2.29
CA LEU A 130 -7.52 -7.97 -1.51
C LEU A 130 -8.62 -6.88 -1.52
N ASP A 131 -8.25 -5.62 -1.70
CA ASP A 131 -9.19 -4.49 -1.82
C ASP A 131 -9.85 -4.37 -3.21
N GLY A 132 -9.49 -5.27 -4.14
CA GLY A 132 -10.02 -5.29 -5.51
C GLY A 132 -9.45 -4.21 -6.43
N THR A 133 -8.44 -3.45 -5.99
CA THR A 133 -7.76 -2.47 -6.85
C THR A 133 -6.93 -3.16 -7.96
N PRO A 134 -6.61 -2.46 -9.07
CA PRO A 134 -5.81 -3.04 -10.13
C PRO A 134 -4.40 -3.43 -9.67
N PHE A 135 -3.98 -4.66 -9.97
CA PHE A 135 -2.60 -5.13 -9.79
C PHE A 135 -1.70 -4.57 -10.91
N ASN A 136 -1.43 -3.26 -10.85
CA ASN A 136 -0.81 -2.46 -11.92
C ASN A 136 0.64 -2.03 -11.63
N PHE A 137 1.14 -2.28 -10.43
CA PHE A 137 2.49 -1.99 -9.98
C PHE A 137 3.07 -3.23 -9.30
N VAL A 138 4.37 -3.47 -9.49
CA VAL A 138 5.10 -4.55 -8.83
C VAL A 138 6.49 -4.07 -8.47
N ALA A 139 6.98 -4.50 -7.30
CA ALA A 139 8.35 -4.25 -6.86
C ALA A 139 9.05 -5.56 -6.44
N TRP A 140 8.76 -6.68 -7.10
CA TRP A 140 9.42 -7.98 -6.88
C TRP A 140 10.96 -7.85 -6.85
N ALA A 141 11.58 -8.59 -5.94
CA ALA A 141 13.03 -8.77 -5.93
C ALA A 141 13.48 -9.58 -7.16
N GLN A 142 14.77 -9.51 -7.50
CA GLN A 142 15.29 -10.25 -8.64
C GLN A 142 15.23 -11.77 -8.38
N GLY A 143 14.43 -12.47 -9.18
CA GLY A 143 14.12 -13.89 -9.01
C GLY A 143 12.66 -14.13 -8.63
N GLU A 144 11.99 -13.13 -8.06
CA GLU A 144 10.65 -13.25 -7.50
C GLU A 144 9.54 -12.87 -8.47
N PRO A 145 8.31 -13.40 -8.30
CA PRO A 145 7.91 -14.42 -7.33
C PRO A 145 8.31 -15.85 -7.78
N ASN A 146 9.02 -16.59 -6.93
CA ASN A 146 9.62 -17.87 -7.26
C ASN A 146 8.80 -19.09 -6.75
N ASN A 147 7.93 -18.90 -5.75
CA ASN A 147 7.25 -19.95 -4.99
C ASN A 147 8.23 -21.05 -4.50
N TRP A 148 9.12 -20.67 -3.59
CA TRP A 148 10.22 -21.49 -3.11
C TRP A 148 9.71 -22.60 -2.21
N GLN A 149 9.79 -23.83 -2.70
CA GLN A 149 9.54 -25.01 -1.89
C GLN A 149 10.88 -25.50 -1.34
N TRP A 150 11.12 -25.28 -0.04
CA TRP A 150 12.30 -25.80 0.63
C TRP A 150 12.29 -27.34 0.60
N PRO A 151 13.32 -28.00 0.02
CA PRO A 151 13.32 -29.45 -0.17
C PRO A 151 13.81 -30.21 1.09
N GLU A 152 13.11 -30.06 2.21
CA GLU A 152 13.17 -30.99 3.35
C GLU A 152 11.74 -31.43 3.73
N SER A 153 11.28 -32.58 3.24
CA SER A 153 11.78 -33.89 3.67
C SER A 153 11.34 -34.96 2.67
N GLN A 154 12.01 -36.12 2.62
CA GLN A 154 11.65 -37.25 1.73
C GLN A 154 10.36 -37.99 2.15
N ASP A 155 9.49 -37.32 2.91
CA ASP A 155 8.19 -37.79 3.39
C ASP A 155 7.08 -36.90 2.75
N ASP A 156 7.00 -36.91 1.41
CA ASP A 156 6.07 -36.13 0.59
C ASP A 156 4.56 -36.27 0.98
N ALA A 157 4.25 -37.23 1.86
CA ALA A 157 2.90 -37.53 2.35
C ALA A 157 2.44 -36.69 3.55
N LYS A 158 3.24 -35.73 4.06
CA LYS A 158 2.92 -34.98 5.30
C LYS A 158 3.03 -33.45 5.25
N MET A 159 3.60 -32.87 4.21
CA MET A 159 3.52 -31.41 4.03
C MET A 159 2.15 -31.07 3.41
N PRO A 160 1.27 -30.30 4.08
CA PRO A 160 0.21 -29.58 3.37
C PRO A 160 0.87 -28.65 2.35
N GLU A 161 0.15 -28.29 1.29
CA GLU A 161 0.70 -27.51 0.17
C GLU A 161 1.07 -26.07 0.61
N ARG A 162 2.29 -25.91 1.14
CA ARG A 162 2.89 -24.64 1.54
C ARG A 162 3.29 -23.86 0.29
N PHE A 163 2.32 -23.18 -0.30
CA PHE A 163 2.53 -22.25 -1.41
C PHE A 163 2.82 -20.85 -0.90
N GLU A 164 3.72 -20.16 -1.60
CA GLU A 164 4.02 -18.77 -1.35
C GLU A 164 3.03 -17.91 -2.12
N ASN A 165 1.90 -17.64 -1.45
CA ASN A 165 0.76 -16.96 -2.05
C ASN A 165 0.52 -15.56 -1.47
N CYS A 166 1.37 -15.07 -0.56
CA CYS A 166 1.26 -13.74 0.04
C CYS A 166 2.52 -12.91 -0.26
N ALA A 167 2.36 -11.72 -0.85
CA ALA A 167 3.50 -10.85 -1.13
C ALA A 167 3.85 -9.99 0.08
N ALA A 168 5.13 -9.95 0.44
CA ALA A 168 5.64 -9.12 1.52
C ALA A 168 6.94 -8.41 1.12
N ILE A 169 7.14 -7.20 1.63
CA ILE A 169 8.31 -6.36 1.37
C ILE A 169 9.46 -6.79 2.29
N TYR A 170 10.66 -7.06 1.76
CA TYR A 170 11.83 -7.30 2.59
C TYR A 170 12.17 -6.08 3.46
N PHE A 171 12.20 -6.31 4.77
CA PHE A 171 12.29 -5.27 5.79
C PHE A 171 13.73 -4.88 6.17
N SER A 172 14.64 -5.85 6.14
CA SER A 172 15.97 -5.76 6.78
C SER A 172 17.12 -5.62 5.79
N GLU A 173 18.02 -4.69 6.09
CA GLU A 173 19.28 -4.45 5.37
C GLU A 173 20.30 -5.59 5.51
N GLY A 174 20.04 -6.58 6.38
CA GLY A 174 20.86 -7.78 6.52
C GLY A 174 20.66 -8.85 5.44
N TYR A 175 19.55 -8.78 4.69
CA TYR A 175 19.32 -9.63 3.53
C TYR A 175 20.00 -9.01 2.30
N MET A 176 21.10 -9.61 1.85
CA MET A 176 21.75 -9.25 0.58
C MET A 176 21.59 -10.42 -0.40
N SER A 177 20.95 -10.16 -1.55
CA SER A 177 21.08 -11.08 -2.68
C SER A 177 22.44 -10.87 -3.35
N GLU A 178 22.92 -11.89 -4.07
CA GLU A 178 24.14 -11.79 -4.89
C GLU A 178 24.06 -10.68 -5.96
N ASN A 179 22.85 -10.17 -6.26
CA ASN A 179 22.57 -9.23 -7.34
C ASN A 179 22.19 -7.81 -6.87
N GLY A 180 22.20 -7.54 -5.57
CA GLY A 180 21.96 -6.19 -5.01
C GLY A 180 20.95 -6.13 -3.86
N PRO A 181 20.57 -4.91 -3.45
CA PRO A 181 19.69 -4.69 -2.30
C PRO A 181 18.27 -5.18 -2.58
N VAL A 182 17.82 -6.16 -1.80
CA VAL A 182 16.43 -6.66 -1.84
C VAL A 182 15.52 -5.87 -0.90
N VAL A 183 16.08 -5.03 -0.04
CA VAL A 183 15.35 -4.12 0.86
C VAL A 183 14.33 -3.28 0.09
N GLY A 184 13.09 -3.23 0.58
CA GLY A 184 12.01 -2.51 -0.12
C GLY A 184 11.46 -3.22 -1.36
N ARG A 185 11.98 -4.40 -1.73
CA ARG A 185 11.44 -5.25 -2.80
C ARG A 185 10.61 -6.40 -2.24
N TRP A 186 9.73 -6.96 -3.07
CA TRP A 186 8.77 -7.97 -2.66
C TRP A 186 9.32 -9.38 -2.85
N ASN A 187 8.95 -10.26 -1.92
CA ASN A 187 9.03 -11.71 -2.01
C ASN A 187 7.61 -12.29 -2.03
N ASP A 188 7.38 -13.44 -2.65
CA ASP A 188 6.25 -14.28 -2.25
C ASP A 188 6.61 -15.11 -1.02
N ASN A 189 5.68 -15.27 -0.08
CA ASN A 189 5.93 -15.94 1.20
C ASN A 189 4.72 -16.81 1.55
N ILE A 190 4.95 -17.82 2.39
CA ILE A 190 3.91 -18.65 2.99
C ILE A 190 3.04 -17.76 3.89
N CYS A 191 1.74 -17.67 3.60
CA CYS A 191 0.81 -16.77 4.29
C CYS A 191 0.65 -17.05 5.80
N ASP A 192 0.83 -18.31 6.21
CA ASP A 192 0.62 -18.78 7.58
C ASP A 192 1.82 -18.50 8.50
N GLU A 193 2.99 -18.21 7.93
CA GLU A 193 4.19 -17.83 8.70
C GLU A 193 4.05 -16.39 9.22
N PRO A 194 4.66 -16.06 10.38
CA PRO A 194 4.53 -14.73 10.97
C PRO A 194 5.35 -13.69 10.19
N PHE A 195 4.79 -12.50 9.99
CA PHE A 195 5.50 -11.35 9.41
C PHE A 195 5.93 -10.39 10.52
N THR A 196 7.04 -9.69 10.30
CA THR A 196 7.51 -8.66 11.24
C THR A 196 6.47 -7.54 11.40
N ALA A 197 5.81 -7.14 10.31
CA ALA A 197 4.70 -6.19 10.34
C ALA A 197 3.73 -6.44 9.19
N ALA A 198 2.55 -5.83 9.26
CA ALA A 198 1.61 -5.67 8.16
C ALA A 198 1.11 -4.22 8.13
N ILE A 199 0.78 -3.70 6.95
CA ILE A 199 0.22 -2.35 6.81
C ILE A 199 -1.25 -2.44 6.36
N CYS A 200 -2.16 -1.83 7.11
CA CYS A 200 -3.54 -1.57 6.68
C CYS A 200 -3.62 -0.28 5.86
N LYS A 201 -4.59 -0.22 4.94
CA LYS A 201 -4.89 0.93 4.09
C LYS A 201 -6.41 1.13 3.98
N MET A 202 -6.84 2.38 3.99
CA MET A 202 -8.20 2.78 3.59
C MET A 202 -8.18 4.17 2.95
N ALA A 203 -9.21 4.50 2.16
CA ALA A 203 -9.40 5.86 1.67
C ALA A 203 -9.63 6.82 2.85
N ALA A 204 -9.08 8.04 2.77
CA ALA A 204 -9.20 9.02 3.82
C ALA A 204 -10.66 9.50 3.96
N PRO A 205 -11.28 9.40 5.16
CA PRO A 205 -12.63 9.90 5.39
C PRO A 205 -12.75 11.39 5.04
N GLN A 206 -13.65 11.69 4.11
CA GLN A 206 -13.96 13.05 3.68
C GLN A 206 -14.98 13.66 4.64
N THR A 207 -14.59 14.71 5.37
CA THR A 207 -15.50 15.47 6.24
C THR A 207 -15.90 16.78 5.56
N PHE A 208 -17.20 17.09 5.60
CA PHE A 208 -17.72 18.36 5.08
C PHE A 208 -17.65 19.43 6.18
N ASP A 209 -16.98 20.54 5.88
CA ASP A 209 -16.98 21.71 6.75
C ASP A 209 -18.34 22.42 6.66
N LYS A 210 -19.11 22.37 7.75
CA LYS A 210 -20.45 22.98 7.86
C LYS A 210 -20.41 24.48 8.22
N SER A 211 -19.24 25.13 8.12
CA SER A 211 -19.08 26.57 8.42
C SER A 211 -19.21 27.50 7.20
N GLN A 212 -19.63 26.97 6.03
CA GLN A 212 -20.03 27.75 4.85
C GLN A 212 -21.56 27.92 4.77
#